data_AF-A0A936SMF5-F1
#
_entry.id   AF-A0A936SMF5-F1
#
_cell.length_a   1.000
_cell.length_b   1.000
_cell.length_c   1.000
_cell.angle_alpha   90.00
_cell.angle_beta   90.00
_cell.angle_gamma   90.00
#
_symmetry.space_group_name_H-M   'P 1'
#
loop_
_entity.id
_entity.type
_entity.pdbx_description
1 polymer ?
#
loop_
_entity_poly.entity_id
_entity_poly.type
_entity_poly.pdbx_seq_one_letter_code
_entity_poly.pdbx_strand_id
1 'polypeptide(L)'
;MDVVFNGSVGPDLTPPSITAFSPTSGATGVAVNSAVNLTFNEPIDQLTVSGSTFELRDNLDVLVAADVTYNSGSRTAILSPTTALAYSTTYTATITGGSSDPRIKDVAGNALSTSQTWSFSTASAPPPPPTEGPGGPILVVSAASNPFSRYFVEILRAEGLNEFFAMD
;
A
#
# COMPACT_ATOMS: atom_id res chain seq x y z
N MET A 1 49.52 -38.78 12.82
CA MET A 1 48.45 -37.78 13.00
C MET A 1 47.70 -37.75 11.69
N ASP A 2 46.59 -38.50 11.61
CA ASP A 2 45.69 -38.41 10.46
C ASP A 2 44.79 -37.20 10.68
N VAL A 3 44.76 -36.28 9.72
CA VAL A 3 43.85 -35.14 9.78
C VAL A 3 42.57 -35.58 9.12
N VAL A 4 41.62 -36.02 9.95
CA VAL A 4 40.26 -36.31 9.53
C VAL A 4 39.53 -34.97 9.30
N PHE A 5 39.23 -34.64 8.05
CA PHE A 5 38.31 -33.56 7.70
C PHE A 5 36.87 -34.11 7.63
N ASN A 6 36.16 -34.11 8.75
CA ASN A 6 34.72 -34.36 8.77
C ASN A 6 33.97 -33.05 8.54
N GLY A 7 33.62 -32.76 7.29
CA GLY A 7 32.84 -31.57 6.95
C GLY A 7 32.41 -31.48 5.50
N SER A 8 31.91 -32.57 4.89
CA SER A 8 31.16 -32.44 3.64
C SER A 8 29.70 -32.16 3.96
N VAL A 9 29.40 -30.92 4.34
CA VAL A 9 28.09 -30.37 3.97
C VAL A 9 28.24 -30.00 2.49
N GLY A 10 27.52 -30.70 1.62
CA GLY A 10 27.55 -30.41 0.19
C GLY A 10 27.13 -28.98 -0.11
N PRO A 11 27.26 -28.51 -1.36
CA PRO A 11 26.71 -27.22 -1.76
C PRO A 11 25.22 -27.17 -1.43
N ASP A 12 24.73 -26.02 -1.00
CA ASP A 12 23.29 -25.83 -0.79
C ASP A 12 22.56 -25.83 -2.13
N LEU A 13 21.56 -26.70 -2.24
CA LEU A 13 20.75 -26.91 -3.44
C LEU A 13 19.26 -26.63 -3.19
N THR A 14 18.92 -26.02 -2.05
CA THR A 14 17.53 -25.81 -1.63
C THR A 14 17.04 -24.45 -2.13
N PRO A 15 15.97 -24.40 -2.94
CA PRO A 15 15.41 -23.11 -3.35
C PRO A 15 14.79 -22.32 -2.18
N PRO A 16 14.88 -20.98 -2.19
CA PRO A 16 14.19 -20.15 -1.22
C PRO A 16 12.67 -20.21 -1.41
N SER A 17 11.96 -19.97 -0.30
CA SER A 17 10.51 -19.88 -0.24
C SER A 17 10.05 -18.64 0.52
N ILE A 18 8.86 -18.16 0.17
CA ILE A 18 8.25 -16.97 0.77
C ILE A 18 7.40 -17.41 1.96
N THR A 19 7.71 -16.90 3.15
CA THR A 19 7.04 -17.28 4.41
C THR A 19 5.92 -16.32 4.77
N ALA A 20 6.04 -15.05 4.40
CA ALA A 20 5.03 -14.03 4.66
C ALA A 20 5.16 -12.85 3.70
N PHE A 21 4.06 -12.16 3.44
CA PHE A 21 4.06 -10.88 2.76
C PHE A 21 2.96 -9.97 3.33
N SER A 22 3.21 -8.67 3.31
CA SER A 22 2.30 -7.62 3.77
C SER A 22 2.35 -6.47 2.76
N PRO A 23 1.22 -5.95 2.27
CA PRO A 23 -0.16 -6.36 2.58
C PRO A 23 -0.45 -7.81 2.20
N THR A 24 -1.30 -8.49 2.99
CA THR A 24 -1.71 -9.87 2.71
C THR A 24 -2.57 -9.93 1.46
N SER A 25 -2.64 -11.11 0.83
CA SER A 25 -3.45 -11.30 -0.38
C SER A 25 -4.92 -10.96 -0.10
N GLY A 26 -5.52 -10.12 -0.93
CA GLY A 26 -6.89 -9.64 -0.78
C GLY A 26 -7.12 -8.64 0.35
N ALA A 27 -6.06 -8.10 0.99
CA ALA A 27 -6.21 -7.06 2.00
C ALA A 27 -6.94 -5.83 1.43
N THR A 28 -7.82 -5.24 2.23
CA THR A 28 -8.54 -3.99 1.90
C THR A 28 -8.24 -2.93 2.95
N GLY A 29 -8.48 -1.66 2.63
CA GLY A 29 -8.23 -0.58 3.60
C GLY A 29 -6.75 -0.30 3.84
N VAL A 30 -5.87 -0.75 2.95
CA VAL A 30 -4.42 -0.54 3.08
C VAL A 30 -4.11 0.97 2.97
N ALA A 31 -3.26 1.49 3.84
CA ALA A 31 -2.89 2.90 3.79
C ALA A 31 -2.16 3.21 2.47
N VAL A 32 -2.43 4.38 1.89
CA VAL A 32 -1.85 4.78 0.60
C VAL A 32 -0.33 4.99 0.63
N ASN A 33 0.27 5.09 1.81
CA ASN A 33 1.72 5.19 2.01
C ASN A 33 2.35 3.87 2.48
N SER A 34 1.63 2.75 2.40
CA SER A 34 2.14 1.45 2.83
C SER A 34 3.20 0.92 1.86
N ALA A 35 4.32 0.46 2.42
CA ALA A 35 5.29 -0.36 1.72
C ALA A 35 4.80 -1.81 1.61
N VAL A 36 5.28 -2.52 0.59
CA VAL A 36 5.07 -3.96 0.40
C VAL A 36 6.30 -4.71 0.91
N ASN A 37 6.10 -5.55 1.92
CA ASN A 37 7.13 -6.34 2.57
C ASN A 37 6.95 -7.81 2.21
N LEU A 38 8.04 -8.51 1.94
CA LEU A 38 8.06 -9.93 1.62
C LEU A 38 9.21 -10.62 2.34
N THR A 39 8.91 -11.66 3.12
CA THR A 39 9.87 -12.37 3.97
C THR A 39 10.15 -13.77 3.43
N PHE A 40 11.42 -14.15 3.40
CA PHE A 40 11.89 -15.44 2.94
C PHE A 40 12.24 -16.38 4.12
N ASN A 41 12.22 -17.68 3.89
CA ASN A 41 12.70 -18.69 4.86
C ASN A 41 14.23 -18.63 5.06
N GLU A 42 14.97 -18.09 4.08
CA GLU A 42 16.43 -18.09 4.05
C GLU A 42 17.02 -16.80 3.46
N PRO A 43 18.33 -16.55 3.61
CA PRO A 43 18.99 -15.38 3.04
C PRO A 43 18.96 -15.37 1.51
N ILE A 44 18.60 -14.21 0.94
CA ILE A 44 18.55 -13.95 -0.49
C ILE A 44 19.79 -13.17 -0.94
N ASP A 45 20.28 -13.44 -2.14
CA ASP A 45 21.27 -12.58 -2.78
C ASP A 45 20.62 -11.23 -3.10
N GLN A 46 20.99 -10.20 -2.33
CA GLN A 46 20.46 -8.85 -2.46
C GLN A 46 20.59 -8.28 -3.88
N LEU A 47 21.58 -8.72 -4.67
CA LEU A 47 21.77 -8.25 -6.05
C LEU A 47 20.65 -8.72 -6.98
N THR A 48 19.93 -9.77 -6.58
CA THR A 48 18.76 -10.27 -7.31
C THR A 48 17.47 -9.58 -6.92
N VAL A 49 17.44 -8.80 -5.83
CA VAL A 49 16.26 -8.08 -5.34
C VAL A 49 16.28 -6.65 -5.90
N SER A 50 15.45 -6.38 -6.91
CA SER A 50 15.43 -5.09 -7.61
C SER A 50 14.05 -4.78 -8.20
N GLY A 51 13.89 -3.59 -8.76
CA GLY A 51 12.63 -3.17 -9.42
C GLY A 51 12.24 -3.99 -10.65
N SER A 52 13.09 -4.90 -11.16
CA SER A 52 12.73 -5.85 -12.24
C SER A 52 12.33 -7.23 -11.73
N THR A 53 12.57 -7.52 -10.45
CA THR A 53 12.25 -8.81 -9.80
C THR A 53 11.23 -8.67 -8.69
N PHE A 54 10.99 -7.46 -8.21
CA PHE A 54 9.91 -7.14 -7.29
C PHE A 54 9.20 -5.88 -7.77
N GLU A 55 8.00 -6.05 -8.33
CA GLU A 55 7.22 -4.97 -8.94
C GLU A 55 5.87 -4.79 -8.24
N LEU A 56 5.34 -3.57 -8.34
CA LEU A 56 3.98 -3.23 -7.96
C LEU A 56 3.30 -2.57 -9.17
N ARG A 57 2.12 -3.05 -9.54
CA ARG A 57 1.32 -2.52 -10.65
C ARG A 57 -0.06 -2.10 -10.18
N ASP A 58 -0.62 -1.07 -10.78
CA ASP A 58 -1.99 -0.64 -10.51
C ASP A 58 -3.03 -1.52 -11.22
N ASN A 59 -4.30 -1.16 -11.11
CA ASN A 59 -5.42 -1.86 -11.72
C ASN A 59 -5.48 -1.73 -13.26
N LEU A 60 -4.66 -0.86 -13.86
CA LEU A 60 -4.49 -0.69 -15.29
C LEU A 60 -3.20 -1.35 -15.80
N ASP A 61 -2.55 -2.16 -14.95
CA ASP A 61 -1.27 -2.82 -15.20
C ASP A 61 -0.10 -1.85 -15.40
N VAL A 62 -0.24 -0.60 -14.94
CA VAL A 62 0.83 0.40 -14.99
C VAL A 62 1.79 0.18 -13.82
N LEU A 63 3.10 0.16 -14.13
CA LEU A 63 4.15 0.02 -13.13
C LEU A 63 4.17 1.22 -12.18
N VAL A 64 4.09 0.94 -10.88
CA VAL A 64 4.25 1.93 -9.82
C VAL A 64 5.73 2.13 -9.53
N ALA A 65 6.19 3.38 -9.61
CA ALA A 65 7.56 3.72 -9.23
C ALA A 65 7.79 3.45 -7.74
N ALA A 66 8.83 2.67 -7.42
CA ALA A 66 9.14 2.26 -6.06
C ALA A 66 10.64 2.05 -5.86
N ASP A 67 11.12 2.32 -4.65
CA ASP A 67 12.43 1.90 -4.18
C ASP A 67 12.35 0.47 -3.64
N VAL A 68 13.23 -0.41 -4.12
CA VAL A 68 13.30 -1.81 -3.69
C VAL A 68 14.59 -2.04 -2.90
N THR A 69 14.45 -2.58 -1.69
CA THR A 69 15.58 -2.87 -0.80
C THR A 69 15.45 -4.26 -0.18
N TYR A 70 16.55 -4.81 0.33
CA TYR A 70 16.58 -6.09 1.04
C TYR A 70 17.27 -5.96 2.38
N ASN A 71 16.63 -6.42 3.45
CA ASN A 71 17.20 -6.54 4.79
C ASN A 71 17.58 -8.00 5.06
N SER A 72 18.88 -8.28 5.09
CA SER A 72 19.41 -9.63 5.32
C SER A 72 19.19 -10.13 6.75
N GLY A 73 19.11 -9.24 7.74
CA GLY A 73 18.87 -9.60 9.14
C GLY A 73 17.46 -10.15 9.37
N SER A 74 16.45 -9.55 8.72
CA SER A 74 15.06 -10.02 8.79
C SER A 74 14.65 -10.91 7.61
N ARG A 75 15.54 -11.11 6.63
CA ARG A 75 15.25 -11.81 5.36
C ARG A 75 14.06 -11.21 4.62
N THR A 76 13.97 -9.88 4.59
CA THR A 76 12.80 -9.16 4.07
C THR A 76 13.17 -8.29 2.87
N ALA A 77 12.52 -8.51 1.73
CA ALA A 77 12.48 -7.56 0.63
C ALA A 77 11.39 -6.51 0.89
N ILE A 78 11.70 -5.25 0.64
CA ILE A 78 10.82 -4.10 0.90
C ILE A 78 10.71 -3.30 -0.40
N LEU A 79 9.49 -3.16 -0.91
CA LEU A 79 9.14 -2.28 -2.02
C LEU A 79 8.37 -1.09 -1.46
N SER A 80 8.94 0.10 -1.60
CA SER A 80 8.41 1.35 -1.08
C SER A 80 8.01 2.26 -2.25
N PRO A 81 6.71 2.44 -2.54
CA PRO A 81 6.26 3.39 -3.56
C PRO A 81 6.84 4.78 -3.31
N THR A 82 7.35 5.44 -4.36
CA THR A 82 7.97 6.78 -4.24
C THR A 82 6.93 7.89 -4.10
N THR A 83 5.70 7.62 -4.53
CA THR A 83 4.54 8.48 -4.34
C THR A 83 3.43 7.72 -3.62
N ALA A 84 2.58 8.45 -2.90
CA ALA A 84 1.37 7.88 -2.32
C ALA A 84 0.52 7.17 -3.39
N LEU A 85 0.03 6.00 -3.06
CA LEU A 85 -0.88 5.23 -3.89
C LEU A 85 -2.23 5.94 -4.01
N ALA A 86 -2.98 5.65 -5.08
CA ALA A 86 -4.34 6.15 -5.24
C ALA A 86 -5.28 5.49 -4.22
N TYR A 87 -6.26 6.23 -3.71
CA TYR A 87 -7.32 5.69 -2.86
C TYR A 87 -8.25 4.74 -3.65
N SER A 88 -8.92 3.82 -2.94
CA SER A 88 -9.87 2.87 -3.51
C SER A 88 -9.35 2.13 -4.75
N THR A 89 -8.05 1.86 -4.81
CA THR A 89 -7.37 1.29 -5.98
C THR A 89 -6.77 -0.05 -5.62
N THR A 90 -6.94 -1.03 -6.51
CA THR A 90 -6.31 -2.35 -6.39
C THR A 90 -4.92 -2.31 -7.00
N TYR A 91 -3.94 -2.80 -6.25
CA TYR A 91 -2.57 -2.97 -6.69
C TYR A 91 -2.20 -4.45 -6.69
N THR A 92 -1.35 -4.84 -7.63
CA THR A 92 -0.83 -6.20 -7.79
C THR A 92 0.68 -6.18 -7.58
N ALA A 93 1.15 -6.88 -6.55
CA ALA A 93 2.57 -7.09 -6.30
C ALA A 93 3.02 -8.39 -6.95
N THR A 94 4.20 -8.38 -7.56
CA THR A 94 4.80 -9.53 -8.24
C THR A 94 6.26 -9.67 -7.85
N ILE A 95 6.64 -10.85 -7.38
CA ILE A 95 8.03 -11.26 -7.16
C ILE A 95 8.41 -12.34 -8.18
N THR A 96 9.48 -12.13 -8.93
CA THR A 96 9.87 -12.95 -10.08
C THR A 96 10.76 -14.11 -9.64
N GLY A 97 10.27 -15.33 -9.84
CA GLY A 97 11.03 -16.58 -9.72
C GLY A 97 11.15 -17.29 -11.07
N GLY A 98 11.36 -18.60 -11.05
CA GLY A 98 11.36 -19.43 -12.24
C GLY A 98 12.74 -19.68 -12.84
N SER A 99 12.78 -20.01 -14.14
CA SER A 99 13.98 -20.48 -14.83
C SER A 99 14.78 -19.38 -15.56
N SER A 100 14.18 -18.21 -15.81
CA SER A 100 14.77 -17.14 -16.63
C SER A 100 15.17 -15.94 -15.78
N ASP A 101 16.36 -15.39 -16.04
CA ASP A 101 16.82 -14.16 -15.40
C ASP A 101 16.20 -12.91 -16.08
N PRO A 102 15.92 -11.81 -15.34
CA PRO A 102 16.19 -11.63 -13.91
C PRO A 102 15.15 -12.32 -13.01
N ARG A 103 15.61 -12.94 -11.91
CA ARG A 103 14.80 -13.66 -10.91
C ARG A 103 15.49 -13.66 -9.55
N ILE A 104 14.73 -13.87 -8.48
CA ILE A 104 15.23 -14.00 -7.12
C ILE A 104 16.05 -15.28 -6.94
N LYS A 105 17.24 -15.16 -6.33
CA LYS A 105 18.09 -16.30 -5.94
C LYS A 105 18.57 -16.16 -4.50
N ASP A 106 18.76 -17.28 -3.82
CA ASP A 106 19.45 -17.29 -2.52
C ASP A 106 20.95 -16.95 -2.66
N VAL A 107 21.64 -16.88 -1.52
CA VAL A 107 23.09 -16.63 -1.48
C VAL A 107 23.94 -17.78 -2.06
N ALA A 108 23.37 -18.97 -2.23
CA ALA A 108 24.02 -20.13 -2.84
C ALA A 108 23.75 -20.23 -4.36
N GLY A 109 22.87 -19.38 -4.91
CA GLY A 109 22.49 -19.34 -6.31
C GLY A 109 21.24 -20.14 -6.67
N ASN A 110 20.53 -20.74 -5.71
CA ASN A 110 19.26 -21.43 -5.97
C ASN A 110 18.15 -20.41 -6.22
N ALA A 111 17.44 -20.55 -7.32
CA ALA A 111 16.38 -19.61 -7.69
C ALA A 111 15.07 -19.91 -6.96
N LEU A 112 14.32 -18.86 -6.60
CA LEU A 112 12.91 -18.98 -6.22
C LEU A 112 12.16 -19.75 -7.31
N SER A 113 11.51 -20.86 -6.96
CA SER A 113 11.04 -21.83 -7.96
C SER A 113 10.00 -21.28 -8.92
N THR A 114 9.10 -20.42 -8.45
CA THR A 114 8.02 -19.82 -9.25
C THR A 114 7.81 -18.37 -8.86
N SER A 115 7.40 -17.55 -9.82
CA SER A 115 6.93 -16.20 -9.50
C SER A 115 5.70 -16.26 -8.61
N GLN A 116 5.57 -15.29 -7.71
CA GLN A 116 4.41 -15.14 -6.85
C GLN A 116 3.78 -13.78 -7.10
N THR A 117 2.46 -13.78 -7.20
CA THR A 117 1.65 -12.58 -7.44
C THR A 117 0.50 -12.54 -6.46
N TRP A 118 0.18 -11.36 -5.95
CA TRP A 118 -0.97 -11.13 -5.08
C TRP A 118 -1.43 -9.69 -5.20
N SER A 119 -2.66 -9.44 -4.79
CA SER A 119 -3.25 -8.10 -4.84
C SER A 119 -3.77 -7.63 -3.49
N PHE A 120 -3.89 -6.31 -3.34
CA PHE A 120 -4.53 -5.64 -2.21
C PHE A 120 -5.19 -4.34 -2.69
N SER A 121 -6.12 -3.80 -1.91
CA SER A 121 -6.80 -2.54 -2.21
C SER A 121 -6.54 -1.50 -1.13
N THR A 122 -6.27 -0.27 -1.56
CA THR A 122 -6.06 0.87 -0.68
C THR A 122 -7.37 1.33 -0.02
N ALA A 123 -7.24 2.05 1.09
CA ALA A 123 -8.34 2.68 1.79
C ALA A 123 -9.11 3.66 0.88
N SER A 124 -10.36 3.94 1.25
CA SER A 124 -11.11 5.04 0.66
C SER A 124 -10.47 6.38 1.03
N ALA A 125 -10.64 7.39 0.18
CA ALA A 125 -10.26 8.75 0.53
C ALA A 125 -10.98 9.17 1.83
N PRO A 126 -10.30 9.90 2.73
CA PRO A 126 -10.97 10.47 3.89
C PRO A 126 -12.08 11.41 3.40
N PRO A 127 -13.18 11.55 4.16
CA PRO A 127 -14.20 12.54 3.85
C PRO A 127 -13.55 13.94 3.87
N PRO A 128 -14.10 14.89 3.08
CA PRO A 128 -13.64 16.27 3.14
C PRO A 128 -13.76 16.80 4.58
N PRO A 129 -12.89 17.76 4.98
CA PRO A 129 -12.98 18.41 6.28
C PRO A 129 -14.40 18.91 6.59
N PRO A 130 -14.83 18.97 7.86
CA PRO A 130 -16.15 19.51 8.21
C PRO A 130 -16.35 20.97 7.77
N THR A 131 -15.25 21.73 7.65
CA THR A 131 -15.21 23.10 7.10
C THR A 131 -15.40 23.14 5.59
N GLU A 132 -15.31 21.99 4.92
CA GLU A 132 -15.64 21.72 3.53
C GLU A 132 -16.88 20.83 3.41
N GLY A 133 -17.76 20.82 4.43
CA GLY A 133 -19.15 20.40 4.24
C GLY A 133 -19.77 21.17 3.07
N PRO A 134 -21.01 20.89 2.63
CA PRO A 134 -21.63 21.67 1.57
C PRO A 134 -21.87 23.10 2.10
N GLY A 135 -20.83 23.93 2.13
CA GLY A 135 -20.83 25.36 2.38
C GLY A 135 -21.45 26.10 1.20
N GLY A 136 -22.45 25.46 0.59
CA GLY A 136 -23.39 26.12 -0.27
C GLY A 136 -24.33 26.95 0.60
N PRO A 137 -24.92 28.01 0.01
CA PRO A 137 -25.91 28.81 0.70
C PRO A 137 -27.06 27.93 1.21
N ILE A 138 -27.39 28.06 2.50
CA ILE A 138 -28.64 27.54 3.03
C ILE A 138 -29.77 28.43 2.50
N LEU A 139 -30.60 27.88 1.61
CA LEU A 139 -31.82 28.54 1.18
C LEU A 139 -32.86 28.43 2.31
N VAL A 140 -33.09 29.53 3.03
CA VAL A 140 -34.18 29.64 3.99
C VAL A 140 -35.40 30.19 3.26
N VAL A 141 -36.44 29.36 3.09
CA VAL A 141 -37.71 29.80 2.51
C VAL A 141 -38.57 30.42 3.61
N SER A 142 -38.61 31.75 3.68
CA SER A 142 -39.54 32.49 4.53
C SER A 142 -40.83 32.82 3.78
N ALA A 143 -41.97 32.59 4.41
CA ALA A 143 -43.26 33.10 3.94
C ALA A 143 -43.70 34.25 4.86
N ALA A 144 -44.34 35.29 4.30
CA ALA A 144 -44.89 36.41 5.08
C ALA A 144 -45.97 35.96 6.09
N SER A 145 -46.57 34.78 5.87
CA SER A 145 -47.52 34.12 6.78
C SER A 145 -46.83 33.38 7.93
N ASN A 146 -45.51 33.16 7.88
CA ASN A 146 -44.78 32.48 8.95
C ASN A 146 -44.34 33.53 10.00
N PRO A 147 -44.89 33.48 11.23
CA PRO A 147 -44.58 34.47 12.27
C PRO A 147 -43.12 34.42 12.75
N PHE A 148 -42.40 33.34 12.44
CA PHE A 148 -40.99 33.14 12.81
C PHE A 148 -40.00 33.66 11.76
N SER A 149 -40.48 34.15 10.61
CA SER A 149 -39.62 34.64 9.52
C SER A 149 -38.67 35.77 9.93
N ARG A 150 -39.04 36.54 10.95
CA ARG A 150 -38.23 37.65 11.49
C ARG A 150 -37.07 37.22 12.40
N TYR A 151 -37.07 35.98 12.87
CA TYR A 151 -36.09 35.48 13.85
C TYR A 151 -35.10 34.48 13.24
N PHE A 152 -35.14 34.24 11.92
CA PHE A 152 -34.27 33.24 11.31
C PHE A 152 -32.79 33.55 11.53
N VAL A 153 -32.41 34.82 11.52
CA VAL A 153 -31.03 35.24 11.81
C VAL A 153 -30.63 34.90 13.25
N GLU A 154 -31.50 35.17 14.24
CA GLU A 154 -31.23 34.80 15.64
C GLU A 154 -31.22 33.28 15.86
N ILE A 155 -32.12 32.54 15.20
CA ILE A 155 -32.17 31.08 15.27
C ILE A 155 -30.87 30.49 14.71
N LEU A 156 -30.43 30.92 13.52
CA LEU A 156 -29.21 30.41 12.90
C LEU A 156 -27.96 30.69 13.76
N ARG A 157 -27.87 31.87 14.38
CA ARG A 157 -26.79 32.19 15.32
C ARG A 157 -26.84 31.34 16.59
N ALA A 158 -28.03 31.08 17.15
CA ALA A 158 -28.20 30.24 18.34
C ALA A 158 -27.82 28.78 18.07
N GLU A 159 -28.02 28.30 16.84
CA GLU A 159 -27.64 26.96 16.37
C GLU A 159 -26.16 26.87 15.95
N GLY A 160 -25.37 27.93 16.14
CA GLY A 160 -23.92 27.93 15.86
C GLY A 160 -23.53 28.21 14.41
N LEU A 161 -24.47 28.60 13.54
CA LEU A 161 -24.19 29.00 12.16
C LEU A 161 -23.90 30.49 12.11
N ASN A 162 -22.63 30.86 11.95
CA ASN A 162 -22.18 32.27 11.97
C ASN A 162 -21.76 32.84 10.60
N GLU A 163 -21.72 32.02 9.55
CA GLU A 163 -21.36 32.42 8.19
C GLU A 163 -22.57 32.33 7.26
N PHE A 164 -23.47 33.33 7.34
CA PHE A 164 -24.61 33.46 6.43
C PHE A 164 -24.89 34.92 6.06
N PHE A 165 -25.52 35.13 4.91
CA PHE A 165 -26.01 36.43 4.45
C PHE A 165 -27.54 36.37 4.34
N ALA A 166 -28.25 37.21 5.08
CA ALA A 166 -29.69 37.36 4.95
C ALA A 166 -29.98 38.52 4.00
N MET A 167 -30.85 38.29 3.01
CA MET A 167 -31.32 39.32 2.08
C MET A 167 -32.84 39.46 2.30
N ASP A 168 -33.29 40.69 2.56
CA ASP A 168 -34.71 41.04 2.75
C ASP A 168 -35.48 41.00 1.42
#